data_AF-A0A6V7JZ84-F1
#
_entry.id   AF-A0A6V7JZ84-F1
#
_cell.length_a   1.000
_cell.length_b   1.000
_cell.length_c   1.000
_cell.angle_alpha   90.00
_cell.angle_beta   90.00
_cell.angle_gamma   90.00
#
_symmetry.space_group_name_H-M   'P 1'
#
loop_
_entity.id
_entity.type
_entity.pdbx_description
1 polymer ?
#
loop_
_entity_poly.entity_id
_entity_poly.type
_entity_poly.pdbx_seq_one_letter_code
_entity_poly.pdbx_strand_id
1 'polypeptide(L)' 'CTSAGPHFNPLGKEHGGPTDAVRHVGDLGNIEAGADGVAKVNISDKQIQLQGAHNIIGRTLV' A
#
# COMPACT_ATOMS: atom_id res chain seq x y z
N CYS A 1 2.53 -11.87 -10.02
CA CYS A 1 1.64 -11.08 -9.15
C CYS A 1 0.33 -11.79 -8.80
N THR A 2 -0.19 -12.74 -9.60
CA THR A 2 -1.49 -13.39 -9.36
C THR A 2 -1.64 -14.03 -7.97
N SER A 3 -0.61 -14.71 -7.47
CA SER A 3 -0.63 -15.34 -6.14
C SER A 3 -0.44 -14.37 -4.98
N ALA A 4 -0.14 -13.09 -5.23
CA ALA A 4 -0.06 -12.08 -4.18
C ALA A 4 -1.44 -11.81 -3.54
N GLY A 5 -2.52 -12.08 -4.28
CA GLY A 5 -3.89 -11.88 -3.81
C GLY A 5 -4.36 -10.42 -3.89
N PRO A 6 -5.43 -10.07 -3.16
CA PRO A 6 -5.96 -8.70 -3.12
C PRO A 6 -5.08 -7.77 -2.26
N HIS A 7 -5.42 -6.48 -2.26
CA HIS A 7 -4.77 -5.51 -1.38
C HIS A 7 -4.89 -5.93 0.09
N PHE A 8 -3.87 -5.60 0.89
CA PHE A 8 -3.88 -5.91 2.31
C PHE A 8 -4.97 -5.12 3.04
N ASN A 9 -6.03 -5.81 3.47
CA ASN A 9 -7.23 -5.21 4.06
C ASN A 9 -7.68 -5.93 5.35
N PRO A 10 -6.91 -5.81 6.46
CA PRO A 10 -7.28 -6.45 7.73
C PRO A 10 -8.53 -5.83 8.39
N LEU A 11 -8.97 -4.65 7.93
CA LEU A 11 -10.10 -3.92 8.49
C LEU A 11 -11.40 -4.07 7.69
N GLY A 12 -11.37 -4.81 6.56
CA GLY A 12 -12.54 -5.01 5.70
C GLY A 12 -13.14 -3.71 5.14
N LYS A 13 -12.29 -2.69 4.86
CA LYS A 13 -12.71 -1.42 4.28
C LYS A 13 -12.80 -1.49 2.75
N GLU A 14 -13.47 -0.52 2.14
CA GLU A 14 -13.39 -0.28 0.70
C GLU A 14 -12.03 0.33 0.32
N HIS A 15 -11.67 0.20 -0.96
CA HIS A 15 -10.47 0.82 -1.54
C HIS A 15 -10.54 2.34 -1.50
N GLY A 16 -9.39 3.00 -1.32
CA GLY A 16 -9.27 4.45 -1.34
C GLY A 16 -7.85 4.95 -1.55
N GLY A 17 -7.70 6.26 -1.67
CA GLY A 17 -6.40 6.93 -1.75
C GLY A 17 -5.69 6.98 -0.39
N PRO A 18 -4.39 7.29 -0.35
CA PRO A 18 -3.59 7.23 0.87
C PRO A 18 -4.02 8.23 1.96
N THR A 19 -4.76 9.28 1.62
CA THR A 19 -5.27 10.27 2.57
C THR A 19 -6.72 10.02 3.00
N ASP A 20 -7.38 9.03 2.42
CA ASP A 20 -8.81 8.79 2.66
C ASP A 20 -9.05 8.09 4.00
N ALA A 21 -10.17 8.42 4.64
CA ALA A 21 -10.59 7.78 5.89
C ALA A 21 -11.02 6.32 5.67
N VAL A 22 -11.54 6.03 4.49
CA VAL A 22 -11.92 4.70 4.01
C VAL A 22 -10.92 4.31 2.93
N ARG A 23 -10.04 3.37 3.27
CA ARG A 23 -9.01 2.78 2.39
C ARG A 23 -8.58 1.45 2.97
N HIS A 24 -8.00 0.59 2.14
CA HIS A 24 -7.26 -0.56 2.64
C HIS A 24 -5.96 -0.11 3.32
N VAL A 25 -5.43 -0.97 4.20
CA VAL A 25 -4.14 -0.72 4.86
C VAL A 25 -3.00 -0.70 3.83
N GLY A 26 -3.10 -1.50 2.77
CA GLY A 26 -2.09 -1.57 1.71
C GLY A 26 -2.17 -0.48 0.61
N ASP A 27 -3.13 0.44 0.65
CA ASP A 27 -3.38 1.37 -0.47
C ASP A 27 -2.41 2.56 -0.46
N LEU A 28 -1.24 2.47 -1.09
CA LEU A 28 -0.23 3.55 -1.03
C LEU A 28 -0.39 4.64 -2.11
N GLY A 29 -1.43 4.55 -2.94
CA GLY A 29 -1.69 5.49 -4.03
C GLY A 29 -0.78 5.27 -5.25
N ASN A 30 -0.61 6.32 -6.05
CA ASN A 30 0.21 6.27 -7.26
C ASN A 30 1.65 6.70 -6.98
N ILE A 31 2.57 6.15 -7.77
CA ILE A 31 3.93 6.66 -7.94
C ILE A 31 4.07 7.23 -9.36
N GLU A 32 4.96 8.20 -9.53
CA GLU A 32 5.19 8.85 -10.82
C GLU A 32 6.61 8.53 -11.30
N ALA A 33 6.70 8.00 -12.52
CA ALA A 33 7.98 7.80 -13.19
C ALA A 33 8.37 9.09 -13.92
N GLY A 34 9.63 9.50 -13.76
CA GLY A 34 10.19 10.62 -14.51
C GLY A 34 10.31 10.32 -16.01
N ALA A 35 10.75 11.32 -16.78
CA ALA A 35 10.98 11.17 -18.22
C ALA A 35 12.05 10.12 -18.57
N ASP A 36 12.91 9.76 -17.61
CA ASP A 36 13.89 8.68 -17.70
C ASP A 36 13.30 7.28 -17.39
N GLY A 37 12.00 7.20 -17.10
CA GLY A 37 11.30 5.97 -16.71
C GLY A 37 11.53 5.56 -15.25
N VAL A 38 12.23 6.36 -14.44
CA VAL A 38 12.53 6.02 -13.04
C VAL A 38 11.53 6.69 -12.11
N ALA A 39 10.79 5.88 -11.34
CA ALA A 39 9.97 6.37 -10.23
C ALA A 39 10.80 6.41 -8.94
N LYS A 40 11.07 7.63 -8.43
CA LYS A 40 11.72 7.80 -7.12
C LYS A 40 10.65 7.88 -6.05
N VAL A 41 10.53 6.83 -5.25
CA VAL A 41 9.45 6.69 -4.26
C VAL A 41 9.92 7.17 -2.89
N ASN A 42 9.21 8.14 -2.32
CA ASN A 42 9.35 8.58 -0.93
C ASN A 42 7.96 8.79 -0.32
N ILE A 43 7.43 7.77 0.34
CA ILE A 43 6.08 7.75 0.93
C ILE A 43 6.21 7.51 2.43
N SER A 44 5.44 8.26 3.22
CA SER A 44 5.24 8.03 4.65
C SER A 44 3.78 7.73 4.90
N ASP A 45 3.49 6.59 5.53
CA ASP A 45 2.15 6.08 5.75
C ASP A 45 1.95 5.72 7.24
N LYS A 46 0.72 5.89 7.73
CA LYS A 46 0.36 5.67 9.15
C LYS A 46 -0.41 4.37 9.39
N GLN A 47 -0.82 3.68 8.33
CA GLN A 47 -1.63 2.45 8.39
C GLN A 47 -0.74 1.20 8.37
N ILE A 48 0.24 1.14 7.46
CA ILE A 48 1.17 0.00 7.37
C ILE A 48 2.12 -0.01 8.56
N GLN A 49 2.45 -1.20 9.06
CA GLN A 49 3.36 -1.38 10.19
C GLN A 49 4.33 -2.54 9.91
N LEU A 50 5.45 -2.57 10.62
CA LEU A 50 6.42 -3.68 10.56
C LEU A 50 6.23 -4.69 11.70
N GLN A 51 5.19 -4.50 12.51
CA GLN A 51 4.81 -5.35 13.63
C GLN A 51 3.30 -5.18 13.91
N GLY A 52 2.74 -6.02 14.78
CA GLY A 52 1.33 -5.91 15.19
C GLY A 52 0.32 -6.35 14.12
N ALA A 53 -0.93 -5.94 14.27
CA ALA A 53 -2.04 -6.40 13.44
C ALA A 53 -1.95 -5.93 11.97
N HIS A 54 -1.28 -4.81 11.71
CA HIS A 54 -1.10 -4.25 10.37
C HIS A 54 0.29 -4.58 9.78
N ASN A 55 0.91 -5.67 10.24
CA ASN A 55 2.24 -6.06 9.78
C ASN A 55 2.25 -6.41 8.28
N ILE A 56 3.16 -5.78 7.54
CA ILE A 56 3.40 -6.02 6.12
C ILE A 56 4.61 -6.93 5.82
N ILE A 57 5.42 -7.30 6.83
CA ILE A 57 6.52 -8.24 6.66
C ILE A 57 5.99 -9.60 6.18
N GLY A 58 6.61 -10.15 5.12
CA GLY A 58 6.19 -11.40 4.47
C GLY A 58 5.04 -11.25 3.47
N ARG A 59 4.55 -10.03 3.23
CA ARG A 59 3.60 -9.71 2.15
C ARG A 59 4.33 -9.26 0.89
N THR A 60 3.56 -8.94 -0.16
CA THR A 60 4.09 -8.49 -1.45
C THR A 60 3.82 -6.99 -1.64
N LEU A 61 4.80 -6.25 -2.14
CA LEU A 61 4.60 -4.93 -2.76
C LEU A 61 4.40 -5.15 -4.26
N VAL A 62 3.28 -4.68 -4.81
CA VAL A 62 2.93 -4.79 -6.23
C VAL A 62 2.70 -3.41 -6.80
#